data_AF-A0A1X0RWN8-F1
#
_entry.id   AF-A0A1X0RWN8-F1
#
_cell.length_a   1.000
_cell.length_b   1.000
_cell.length_c   1.000
_cell.angle_alpha   90.00
_cell.angle_beta   90.00
_cell.angle_gamma   90.00
#
_symmetry.space_group_name_H-M   'P 1'
#
loop_
_entity.id
_entity.type
_entity.pdbx_description
1 polymer ?
#
loop_
_entity_poly.entity_id
_entity_poly.type
_entity_poly.pdbx_seq_one_letter_code
_entity_poly.pdbx_strand_id
1 'polypeptide(L)' 'MNSSLDPSVNGQTSKECEICHTEDWKYTCPRCLIHTCSVPCVKKHKLDTQCSGERDKTAYVPLKSYNESTMMSGK' A
#
# COMPACT_ATOMS: atom_id res chain seq x y z
N MET A 1 14.46 -44.39 2.17
CA MET A 1 15.15 -43.51 3.12
C MET A 1 15.56 -42.25 2.36
N ASN A 2 14.73 -41.21 2.41
CA ASN A 2 15.12 -39.81 2.23
C ASN A 2 13.86 -38.96 2.39
N SER A 3 13.76 -38.36 3.57
CA SER A 3 12.81 -37.33 3.95
C SER A 3 13.04 -36.09 3.09
N SER A 4 12.11 -35.79 2.19
CA SER A 4 11.97 -34.43 1.67
C SER A 4 10.94 -33.72 2.53
N LEU A 5 11.46 -33.06 3.56
CA LEU A 5 10.76 -32.12 4.40
C LEU A 5 10.35 -30.93 3.54
N ASP A 6 9.05 -30.77 3.28
CA ASP A 6 8.51 -29.45 2.96
C ASP A 6 7.35 -29.15 3.92
N PRO A 7 7.65 -28.82 5.19
CA PRO A 7 6.64 -28.35 6.09
C PRO A 7 6.25 -26.93 5.70
N SER A 8 5.10 -26.83 5.05
CA SER A 8 4.17 -25.71 5.25
C SER A 8 4.68 -24.34 4.78
N VAL A 9 4.30 -23.99 3.55
CA VAL A 9 4.08 -22.59 3.13
C VAL A 9 3.03 -21.95 4.07
N ASN A 10 3.46 -21.61 5.28
CA ASN A 10 2.74 -20.65 6.10
C ASN A 10 2.83 -19.34 5.34
N GLY A 11 1.70 -18.92 4.75
CA GLY A 11 1.48 -17.58 4.21
C GLY A 11 1.50 -16.54 5.33
N GLN A 12 2.60 -16.50 6.08
CA GLN A 12 2.85 -15.55 7.14
C GLN A 12 3.41 -14.31 6.46
N THR A 13 2.50 -13.47 5.95
CA THR A 13 2.83 -12.09 5.64
C THR A 13 3.28 -11.46 6.96
N SER A 14 4.59 -11.41 7.19
CA SER A 14 5.17 -10.73 8.33
C SER A 14 4.60 -9.33 8.33
N LYS A 15 3.85 -8.99 9.37
CA LYS A 15 3.33 -7.64 9.53
C LYS A 15 4.41 -6.69 10.04
N GLU A 16 5.65 -6.96 9.73
CA GLU A 16 6.79 -6.21 10.24
C GLU A 16 7.02 -4.97 9.38
N CYS A 17 7.59 -3.95 10.00
CA CYS A 17 8.05 -2.76 9.30
C CYS A 17 9.10 -3.13 8.26
N GLU A 18 8.87 -2.79 6.99
CA GLU A 18 9.78 -3.10 5.88
C GLU A 18 11.07 -2.26 5.91
N ILE A 19 11.18 -1.31 6.85
CA ILE A 19 12.34 -0.41 6.99
C ILE A 19 13.26 -0.83 8.13
N CYS A 20 12.71 -1.15 9.29
CA CYS A 20 13.50 -1.50 10.48
C CYS A 20 13.36 -2.96 10.89
N HIS A 21 12.31 -3.66 10.45
CA HIS A 21 12.03 -5.06 10.80
C HIS A 21 12.08 -5.35 12.31
N THR A 22 11.79 -4.33 13.15
CA THR A 22 11.82 -4.48 14.62
C THR A 22 10.44 -4.61 15.22
N GLU A 23 9.46 -3.96 14.60
CA GLU A 23 8.09 -3.85 15.11
C GLU A 23 7.10 -4.06 13.98
N ASP A 24 5.86 -4.37 14.35
CA ASP A 24 4.75 -4.46 13.42
C ASP A 24 4.51 -3.09 12.74
N TRP A 25 4.16 -3.11 11.47
CA TRP A 25 3.86 -1.91 10.72
C TRP A 25 2.55 -1.29 11.18
N LYS A 26 2.49 0.04 11.12
CA LYS A 26 1.32 0.84 11.51
C LYS A 26 0.85 1.78 10.41
N TYR A 27 1.74 2.13 9.49
CA TYR A 27 1.49 3.11 8.44
C TYR A 27 1.91 2.56 7.08
N THR A 28 1.09 2.81 6.06
CA THR A 28 1.38 2.42 4.67
C THR A 28 1.57 3.66 3.82
N CYS A 29 2.68 3.73 3.09
CA CYS A 29 2.95 4.86 2.21
C CYS A 29 1.98 4.85 1.02
N PRO A 30 1.23 5.94 0.76
CA PRO A 30 0.19 5.92 -0.28
C PRO A 30 0.78 5.99 -1.70
N ARG A 31 2.11 6.13 -1.84
CA ARG A 31 2.85 6.15 -3.10
C ARG A 31 3.38 4.80 -3.53
N CYS A 32 4.26 4.25 -2.71
CA CYS A 32 4.98 3.00 -2.98
C CYS A 32 4.41 1.82 -2.20
N LEU A 33 3.37 2.03 -1.39
CA LEU A 33 2.70 1.01 -0.59
C LEU A 33 3.59 0.33 0.48
N ILE A 34 4.76 0.89 0.76
CA ILE A 34 5.66 0.36 1.79
C ILE A 34 5.07 0.51 3.20
N HIS A 35 5.23 -0.52 4.01
CA HIS A 35 4.78 -0.58 5.38
C HIS A 35 5.86 -0.11 6.36
N THR A 36 5.45 0.76 7.28
CA THR A 36 6.34 1.40 8.27
C THR A 36 5.71 1.39 9.65
N CYS A 37 6.50 1.18 10.71
CA CYS A 37 6.00 1.21 12.09
C CYS A 37 5.87 2.63 12.66
N SER A 38 6.65 3.60 12.16
CA SER A 38 6.81 4.91 12.80
C SER A 38 7.33 6.01 11.85
N VAL A 39 7.21 7.27 12.27
CA VAL A 39 7.70 8.46 11.54
C VAL A 39 9.18 8.39 11.11
N PRO A 40 10.15 7.91 11.93
CA PRO A 40 11.53 7.76 11.47
C PRO A 40 11.63 6.78 10.29
N CYS A 41 10.88 5.68 10.31
CA CYS A 41 10.82 4.74 9.18
C CYS A 41 10.19 5.37 7.94
N VAL A 42 9.18 6.24 8.13
CA VAL A 42 8.60 7.03 7.04
C VAL A 42 9.66 7.95 6.41
N LYS A 43 10.42 8.69 7.20
CA LYS A 43 11.48 9.59 6.68
C LYS A 43 12.63 8.82 6.03
N LYS A 44 13.03 7.70 6.64
CA LYS A 44 14.11 6.83 6.15
C LYS A 44 13.75 6.28 4.77
N HIS A 45 12.55 5.72 4.58
CA HIS A 45 12.17 5.21 3.25
C HIS A 45 12.11 6.31 2.21
N LYS A 46 11.61 7.51 2.56
CA LYS A 46 11.54 8.64 1.62
C LYS A 46 12.93 9.06 1.16
N LEU A 47 13.92 9.05 2.06
CA LEU A 47 15.30 9.37 1.73
C LEU A 47 15.96 8.27 0.87
N ASP A 48 15.76 7.00 1.24
CA ASP A 48 16.40 5.84 0.62
C ASP A 48 15.83 5.55 -0.79
N THR A 49 14.50 5.58 -0.90
CA THR A 49 13.76 5.30 -2.16
C THR A 49 13.46 6.57 -2.96
N GLN A 50 13.92 7.74 -2.51
CA GLN A 50 13.61 9.04 -3.09
C GLN A 50 12.09 9.26 -3.29
N CYS A 51 11.28 8.72 -2.37
CA CYS A 51 9.82 8.74 -2.47
C CYS A 51 9.24 10.08 -1.97
N SER A 52 8.44 10.77 -2.81
CA SER A 52 7.75 12.01 -2.39
C SER A 52 6.69 11.75 -1.30
N GLY A 53 6.10 10.55 -1.28
CA GLY A 53 5.01 10.17 -0.37
C GLY A 53 3.64 10.78 -0.73
N GLU A 54 3.52 11.41 -1.89
CA GLU A 54 2.28 12.01 -2.40
C GLU A 54 1.70 11.15 -3.52
N ARG A 55 0.45 10.67 -3.39
CA ARG A 55 -0.24 9.93 -4.47
C ARG A 55 -0.13 10.71 -5.77
N ASP A 56 0.37 10.09 -6.84
CA ASP A 56 0.23 10.65 -8.18
C ASP A 56 -1.26 10.75 -8.48
N LYS A 57 -1.81 11.97 -8.45
CA LYS A 57 -3.20 12.26 -8.83
C LYS A 57 -3.37 12.28 -10.35
N THR A 58 -2.46 11.66 -11.11
CA THR A 58 -2.45 11.62 -12.58
C THR A 58 -3.09 10.36 -13.15
N ALA A 59 -3.62 9.46 -12.32
CA ALA A 59 -4.68 8.56 -12.76
C ALA A 59 -5.97 9.37 -12.92
N TYR A 60 -6.07 10.07 -14.05
CA TYR A 60 -7.31 10.59 -14.59
C TYR A 60 -8.35 9.47 -14.52
N VAL A 61 -9.27 9.57 -13.57
CA VAL A 61 -10.50 8.78 -13.60
C VAL A 61 -11.36 9.47 -14.66
N PRO A 62 -11.58 8.88 -15.85
CA PRO A 62 -12.51 9.45 -16.79
C PRO A 62 -13.87 9.56 -16.09
N LEU A 63 -14.44 10.77 -16.08
CA LEU A 63 -15.80 11.10 -15.61
C LEU A 63 -16.91 10.41 -16.42
N LYS A 64 -16.69 9.20 -16.97
CA LYS A 64 -17.61 8.52 -17.88
C LYS A 64 -18.77 7.81 -17.16
N SER A 65 -19.14 8.24 -15.95
CA SER A 65 -20.41 7.87 -15.32
C SER A 65 -21.08 9.02 -14.59
N TYR A 66 -20.94 10.24 -15.10
CA TYR A 66 -22.06 11.18 -14.96
C TYR A 66 -23.13 10.74 -15.97
N ASN A 67 -23.92 9.73 -15.59
CA ASN A 67 -25.09 9.40 -16.38
C ASN A 67 -26.07 10.56 -16.24
N GLU A 68 -26.42 11.13 -17.39
CA GLU A 68 -27.40 12.20 -17.67
C GLU A 68 -28.82 11.92 -17.11
N SER A 69 -29.04 10.86 -16.34
CA SER A 69 -30.36 10.42 -15.89
C SER A 69 -30.91 11.19 -14.67
N THR A 70 -30.17 12.12 -14.06
CA THR A 70 -30.63 12.88 -12.88
C THR A 70 -31.27 14.23 -13.21
N MET A 71 -31.26 14.71 -14.47
CA MET A 71 -31.78 16.04 -14.84
C MET A 71 -33.17 16.03 -15.49
N MET A 72 -34.03 15.04 -15.24
CA MET A 72 -35.43 15.10 -15.73
C MET A 72 -36.42 14.35 -14.83
N SER A 73 -36.57 14.82 -13.59
CA SER A 73 -37.78 14.55 -12.79
C SER A 73 -38.35 15.87 -12.28
N GLY A 74 -38.74 16.72 -13.23
CA GLY A 74 -39.65 17.83 -13.00
C GLY A 74 -40.98 17.51 -13.68
N LYS A 75 -41.89 16.88 -12.95
CA LYS A 75 -43.33 16.98 -13.18
C LYS A 75 -44.06 16.94 -11.85
#